data_AF-A0A923S6D1-F1
#
_entry.id   AF-A0A923S6D1-F1
#
_cell.length_a   1.000
_cell.length_b   1.000
_cell.length_c   1.000
_cell.angle_alpha   90.00
_cell.angle_beta   90.00
_cell.angle_gamma   90.00
#
_symmetry.space_group_name_H-M   'P 1'
#
loop_
_entity.id
_entity.type
_entity.pdbx_description
1 polymer ?
#
loop_
_entity_poly.entity_id
_entity_poly.type
_entity_poly.pdbx_seq_one_letter_code
_entity_poly.pdbx_strand_id
1 'polypeptide(L)'
;MKTCKICGCSFDEENFEGVVVNEGIDNEYHVCCDCVPSECNNGHIISCEACGSYFSADKLHDEEIEGHSFTACPACGKDVVEGLSRAEFEDEYFRPRYSVVVRQFGGSVRGYIVSANGRHEVMKRLLEKLDFNYVAEVSIGEILVKEDEF
;
A
#
# COMPACT_ATOMS: atom_id res chain seq x y z
N MET A 1 6.35 26.79 -27.38
CA MET A 1 7.54 27.14 -26.55
C MET A 1 7.15 26.95 -25.12
N LYS A 2 7.87 26.08 -24.42
CA LYS A 2 7.60 25.73 -23.02
C LYS A 2 8.73 26.28 -22.15
N THR A 3 8.44 26.52 -20.87
CA THR A 3 9.37 27.15 -19.94
C THR A 3 9.46 26.33 -18.67
N CYS A 4 10.68 26.08 -18.19
CA CYS A 4 10.90 25.40 -16.92
C CYS A 4 10.34 26.25 -15.78
N LYS A 5 9.43 25.68 -14.98
CA LYS A 5 8.86 26.37 -13.80
C LYS A 5 9.91 26.74 -12.74
N ILE A 6 11.03 26.02 -12.72
CA ILE A 6 12.08 26.16 -11.69
C ILE A 6 13.10 27.23 -12.07
N CYS A 7 13.75 27.08 -13.24
CA CYS A 7 14.84 27.99 -13.66
C CYS A 7 14.42 29.06 -14.67
N GLY A 8 13.22 28.96 -15.26
CA GLY A 8 12.75 29.90 -16.28
C GLY A 8 13.37 29.71 -17.66
N CYS A 9 14.26 28.72 -17.86
CA CYS A 9 14.80 28.40 -19.17
C CYS A 9 13.68 27.98 -20.12
N SER A 10 13.69 28.55 -21.33
CA SER A 10 12.72 28.23 -22.38
C SER A 10 13.31 27.20 -23.33
N PHE A 11 12.44 26.34 -23.87
CA PHE A 11 12.82 25.27 -24.78
C PHE A 11 11.73 25.06 -25.83
N ASP A 12 12.18 24.56 -26.97
CA ASP A 12 11.35 24.25 -28.11
C ASP A 12 10.63 22.92 -27.86
N GLU A 13 9.35 22.83 -28.27
CA GLU A 13 8.52 21.64 -28.04
C GLU A 13 9.09 20.38 -28.70
N GLU A 14 9.79 20.53 -29.82
CA GLU A 14 10.39 19.42 -30.57
C GLU A 14 11.69 18.88 -29.93
N ASN A 15 12.35 19.67 -29.08
CA ASN A 15 13.62 19.33 -28.44
C ASN A 15 13.54 19.35 -26.90
N PHE A 16 12.34 19.15 -26.34
CA PHE A 16 12.17 19.20 -24.89
C PHE A 16 12.76 17.96 -24.22
N GLU A 17 13.99 18.11 -23.71
CA GLU A 17 14.64 17.14 -22.81
C GLU A 17 14.24 17.43 -21.36
N GLY A 18 12.97 17.25 -21.00
CA GLY A 18 12.52 17.41 -19.62
C GLY A 18 11.28 16.58 -19.34
N VAL A 19 10.61 16.88 -18.22
CA VAL A 19 9.43 16.14 -17.78
C VAL A 19 8.22 17.06 -17.66
N VAL A 20 7.04 16.47 -17.84
CA VAL A 20 5.76 17.08 -17.49
C VAL A 20 5.39 16.62 -16.09
N VAL A 21 5.17 17.55 -15.18
CA VAL A 21 4.74 17.27 -13.81
C VAL A 21 3.24 17.53 -13.72
N ASN A 22 2.53 16.64 -13.02
CA ASN A 22 1.06 16.65 -12.92
C ASN A 22 0.38 16.50 -14.28
N GLU A 23 0.94 15.69 -15.18
CA GLU A 23 0.38 15.46 -16.52
C GLU A 23 -1.06 14.93 -16.41
N GLY A 24 -2.00 15.62 -17.08
CA GLY A 24 -3.40 15.22 -17.09
C GLY A 24 -4.19 15.49 -15.81
N ILE A 25 -3.62 16.22 -14.84
CA ILE A 25 -4.32 16.69 -13.63
C ILE A 25 -4.11 18.20 -13.42
N ASP A 26 -4.78 18.78 -12.42
CA ASP A 26 -4.67 20.22 -12.14
C ASP A 26 -3.23 20.67 -11.81
N ASN A 27 -2.88 21.86 -12.29
CA ASN A 27 -1.56 22.49 -12.13
C ASN A 27 -0.43 21.71 -12.84
N GLU A 28 -0.64 21.30 -14.09
CA GLU A 28 0.41 20.77 -14.96
C GLU A 28 1.52 21.82 -15.23
N TYR A 29 2.78 21.40 -15.22
CA TYR A 29 3.91 22.25 -15.59
C TYR A 29 5.12 21.47 -16.12
N HIS A 30 6.07 22.20 -16.72
CA HIS A 30 7.28 21.64 -17.30
C HIS A 30 8.50 21.91 -16.44
N VAL A 31 9.39 20.91 -16.35
CA VAL A 31 10.69 21.00 -15.66
C VAL A 31 11.76 20.43 -16.58
N CYS A 32 12.85 21.18 -16.80
CA CYS A 32 13.96 20.72 -17.63
C CYS A 32 14.78 19.60 -16.95
N CYS A 33 15.50 18.80 -17.74
CA CYS A 33 16.37 17.73 -17.26
C CYS A 33 17.37 18.15 -16.18
N ASP A 34 17.84 19.40 -16.20
CA ASP A 34 18.76 19.93 -15.19
C ASP A 34 18.10 20.12 -13.82
N CYS A 35 16.83 20.50 -13.79
CA CYS A 35 16.12 20.81 -12.54
C CYS A 35 15.45 19.56 -11.92
N VAL A 36 15.01 18.60 -12.74
CA VAL A 36 14.30 17.40 -12.25
C VAL A 36 15.06 16.65 -11.15
N PRO A 37 16.37 16.33 -11.28
CA PRO A 37 17.09 15.61 -10.24
C PRO A 37 17.12 16.36 -8.90
N SER A 38 17.29 17.68 -8.93
CA SER A 38 17.30 18.52 -7.73
C SER A 38 15.92 18.54 -7.06
N GLU A 39 14.86 18.73 -7.82
CA GLU A 39 13.50 18.78 -7.28
C GLU A 39 13.03 17.42 -6.76
N CYS A 40 13.46 16.31 -7.37
CA CYS A 40 13.24 14.97 -6.84
C CYS A 40 14.02 14.73 -5.54
N ASN A 41 15.31 15.09 -5.50
CA ASN A 41 16.15 14.90 -4.31
C ASN A 41 15.67 15.73 -3.10
N ASN A 42 15.03 16.87 -3.34
CA ASN A 42 14.44 17.70 -2.28
C ASN A 42 13.01 17.31 -1.93
N GLY A 43 12.43 16.30 -2.60
CA GLY A 43 11.07 15.83 -2.36
C GLY A 43 9.98 16.81 -2.81
N HIS A 44 10.28 17.78 -3.67
CA HIS A 44 9.26 18.68 -4.24
C HIS A 44 8.50 18.01 -5.39
N ILE A 45 9.19 17.15 -6.13
CA ILE A 45 8.64 16.32 -7.19
C ILE A 45 8.85 14.87 -6.81
N ILE A 46 7.83 14.04 -7.01
CA ILE A 46 7.89 12.61 -6.77
C ILE A 46 7.66 11.90 -8.10
N SER A 47 8.52 10.93 -8.41
CA SER A 47 8.40 10.06 -9.59
C SER A 47 7.69 8.79 -9.19
N CYS A 48 6.67 8.40 -9.94
CA CYS A 48 6.02 7.10 -9.77
C CYS A 48 6.92 5.98 -10.31
N GLU A 49 7.28 5.01 -9.46
CA GLU A 49 8.12 3.88 -9.85
C GLU A 49 7.40 2.92 -10.83
N ALA A 50 6.06 2.91 -10.82
CA ALA A 50 5.28 2.03 -11.70
C ALA A 50 5.17 2.53 -13.14
N CYS A 51 4.93 3.83 -13.35
CA CYS A 51 4.65 4.37 -14.70
C CYS A 51 5.61 5.48 -15.14
N GLY A 52 6.50 5.96 -14.27
CA GLY A 52 7.45 7.02 -14.58
C GLY A 52 6.84 8.43 -14.65
N SER A 53 5.57 8.61 -14.29
CA SER A 53 4.94 9.94 -14.23
C SER A 53 5.45 10.73 -13.02
N TYR A 54 5.48 12.06 -13.14
CA TYR A 54 5.98 12.96 -12.12
C TYR A 54 4.83 13.78 -11.50
N PHE A 55 4.83 13.92 -10.18
CA PHE A 55 3.81 14.67 -9.45
C PHE A 55 4.44 15.63 -8.46
N SER A 56 3.78 16.76 -8.20
CA SER A 56 4.13 17.60 -7.06
C SER A 56 3.78 16.88 -5.76
N ALA A 57 4.63 17.01 -4.74
CA ALA A 57 4.42 16.30 -3.48
C ALA A 57 3.09 16.66 -2.79
N ASP A 58 2.59 17.88 -2.97
CA ASP A 58 1.29 18.32 -2.42
C ASP A 58 0.07 17.69 -3.11
N LYS A 59 0.26 17.08 -4.28
CA LYS A 59 -0.80 16.38 -5.04
C LYS A 59 -0.94 14.92 -4.67
N LEU A 60 0.00 14.41 -3.89
CA LEU A 60 0.01 13.05 -3.42
C LEU A 60 -0.62 13.00 -2.02
N HIS A 61 -1.52 12.05 -1.82
CA HIS A 61 -2.26 11.86 -0.57
C HIS A 61 -1.74 10.61 0.13
N ASP A 62 -1.31 10.76 1.39
CA ASP A 62 -0.84 9.65 2.23
C ASP A 62 -2.04 9.03 2.96
N GLU A 63 -2.55 7.91 2.45
CA GLU A 63 -3.46 7.05 3.20
C GLU A 63 -2.62 6.04 4.01
N GLU A 64 -2.85 5.88 5.32
CA GLU A 64 -2.23 4.79 6.10
C GLU A 64 -3.19 3.60 6.25
N ILE A 65 -2.76 2.42 5.81
CA ILE A 65 -3.49 1.15 5.94
C ILE A 65 -2.63 0.13 6.68
N GLU A 66 -3.09 -0.35 7.83
CA GLU A 66 -2.37 -1.35 8.67
C GLU A 66 -0.90 -1.00 8.99
N GLY A 67 -0.56 0.30 9.01
CA GLY A 67 0.80 0.81 9.25
C GLY A 67 1.67 0.96 7.99
N HIS A 68 1.09 0.73 6.80
CA HIS A 68 1.69 0.98 5.51
C HIS A 68 1.08 2.25 4.89
N SER A 69 1.93 3.21 4.52
CA SER A 69 1.50 4.41 3.80
C SER A 69 1.33 4.06 2.33
N PHE A 70 0.13 4.24 1.80
CA PHE A 70 -0.19 4.12 0.39
C PHE A 70 -0.54 5.48 -0.19
N THR A 71 0.09 5.78 -1.30
CA THR A 71 -0.07 7.01 -2.04
C THR A 71 -0.33 6.64 -3.49
N ALA A 72 -1.61 6.49 -3.85
CA ALA A 72 -1.99 6.04 -5.19
C ALA A 72 -1.60 7.07 -6.26
N CYS A 73 -0.88 6.61 -7.29
CA CYS A 73 -0.48 7.40 -8.43
C CYS A 73 -1.72 7.88 -9.22
N PRO A 74 -1.91 9.19 -9.43
CA PRO A 74 -3.06 9.70 -10.18
C PRO A 74 -3.15 9.19 -11.63
N ALA A 75 -2.02 8.79 -12.24
CA ALA A 75 -1.98 8.32 -13.62
C ALA A 75 -2.26 6.82 -13.79
N CYS A 76 -1.75 5.96 -12.89
CA CYS A 76 -1.84 4.51 -13.03
C CYS A 76 -2.59 3.79 -11.90
N GLY A 77 -2.92 4.50 -10.81
CA GLY A 77 -3.64 3.96 -9.65
C GLY A 77 -2.81 3.03 -8.75
N LYS A 78 -1.55 2.76 -9.11
CA LYS A 78 -0.61 1.97 -8.28
C LYS A 78 0.08 2.87 -7.26
N ASP A 79 0.55 2.30 -6.16
CA ASP A 79 1.35 3.02 -5.18
C ASP A 79 2.55 3.68 -5.86
N VAL A 80 2.81 4.94 -5.52
CA VAL A 80 3.85 5.75 -6.14
C VAL A 80 5.25 5.20 -5.84
N VAL A 81 5.46 4.62 -4.66
CA VAL A 81 6.76 4.13 -4.20
C VAL A 81 6.90 2.63 -4.41
N GLU A 82 5.90 1.84 -4.02
CA GLU A 82 5.97 0.37 -4.09
C GLU A 82 5.51 -0.20 -5.43
N GLY A 83 4.87 0.61 -6.28
CA GLY A 83 4.42 0.19 -7.62
C GLY A 83 3.33 -0.89 -7.62
N LEU A 84 2.72 -1.15 -6.47
CA LEU A 84 1.59 -2.06 -6.30
C LEU A 84 0.32 -1.25 -6.05
N SER A 85 -0.77 -1.58 -6.71
CA SER A 85 -2.08 -1.11 -6.27
C SER A 85 -2.40 -1.68 -4.88
N ARG A 86 -3.28 -1.01 -4.14
CA ARG A 86 -3.79 -1.53 -2.87
C ARG A 86 -4.30 -2.96 -2.99
N ALA A 87 -5.01 -3.30 -4.07
CA ALA A 87 -5.53 -4.65 -4.27
C ALA A 87 -4.42 -5.67 -4.52
N GLU A 88 -3.36 -5.30 -5.25
CA GLU A 88 -2.18 -6.16 -5.45
C GLU A 88 -1.42 -6.35 -4.12
N PHE A 89 -1.24 -5.29 -3.34
CA PHE A 89 -0.63 -5.39 -2.01
C PHE A 89 -1.49 -6.24 -1.07
N GLU A 90 -2.80 -5.98 -1.02
CA GLU A 90 -3.71 -6.76 -0.19
C GLU A 90 -3.75 -8.22 -0.62
N ASP A 91 -3.56 -8.58 -1.90
CA ASP A 91 -3.50 -9.97 -2.38
C ASP A 91 -2.16 -10.64 -2.06
N GLU A 92 -1.04 -9.95 -2.31
CA GLU A 92 0.31 -10.47 -2.05
C GLU A 92 0.62 -10.58 -0.56
N TYR A 93 0.20 -9.58 0.21
CA TYR A 93 0.40 -9.50 1.65
C TYR A 93 -0.86 -9.87 2.44
N PHE A 94 -1.91 -10.40 1.78
CA PHE A 94 -3.09 -10.90 2.49
C PHE A 94 -2.63 -11.92 3.51
N ARG A 95 -2.76 -11.57 4.79
CA ARG A 95 -2.56 -12.54 5.86
C ARG A 95 -3.94 -13.07 6.25
N PRO A 96 -4.26 -14.33 5.93
CA PRO A 96 -5.58 -14.90 6.23
C PRO A 96 -5.95 -14.69 7.70
N ARG A 97 -7.21 -14.35 7.93
CA ARG A 97 -7.74 -14.17 9.28
C ARG A 97 -8.50 -15.43 9.68
N TYR A 98 -8.28 -15.87 10.90
CA TYR A 98 -8.94 -17.05 11.45
C TYR A 98 -9.80 -16.63 12.63
N SER A 99 -11.05 -17.09 12.63
CA SER A 99 -11.91 -17.11 13.81
C SER A 99 -11.53 -18.32 14.65
N VAL A 100 -11.11 -18.07 15.89
CA VAL A 100 -10.72 -19.12 16.84
C VAL A 100 -11.67 -19.08 18.01
N VAL A 101 -12.29 -20.21 18.32
CA VAL A 101 -13.10 -20.39 19.52
C VAL A 101 -12.40 -21.38 20.43
N VAL A 102 -12.05 -20.94 21.64
CA VAL A 102 -11.41 -21.78 22.66
C VAL A 102 -12.42 -22.07 23.75
N ARG A 103 -12.65 -23.35 24.02
CA ARG A 103 -13.47 -23.84 25.12
C ARG A 103 -12.57 -24.44 26.19
N GLN A 104 -12.75 -24.01 27.43
CA GLN A 104 -12.02 -24.52 28.59
C GLN A 104 -12.81 -25.63 29.28
N PHE A 105 -12.12 -26.51 30.02
CA PHE A 105 -12.77 -27.59 30.77
C PHE A 105 -13.80 -27.09 31.81
N GLY A 106 -13.65 -25.86 32.29
CA GLY A 106 -14.61 -25.20 33.19
C GLY A 106 -15.88 -24.66 32.50
N GLY A 107 -16.06 -24.92 31.20
CA GLY A 107 -17.22 -24.46 30.42
C GLY A 107 -17.11 -23.02 29.90
N SER A 108 -16.07 -22.28 30.28
CA SER A 108 -15.75 -20.96 29.74
C SER A 108 -15.40 -21.06 28.25
N VAL A 109 -15.90 -20.11 27.45
CA VAL A 109 -15.65 -20.02 26.01
C VAL A 109 -15.14 -18.63 25.68
N ARG A 110 -14.10 -18.55 24.85
CA ARG A 110 -13.55 -17.28 24.36
C ARG A 110 -13.24 -17.32 22.87
N GLY A 111 -13.70 -16.30 22.15
CA GLY A 111 -13.39 -16.08 20.74
C GLY A 111 -12.15 -15.19 20.55
N TYR A 112 -11.43 -15.42 19.45
CA TYR A 112 -10.29 -14.62 19.00
C TYR A 112 -10.34 -14.47 17.48
N ILE A 113 -9.80 -13.36 16.99
CA ILE A 113 -9.46 -13.18 15.57
C ILE A 113 -7.93 -13.22 15.49
N VAL A 114 -7.41 -14.08 14.63
CA VAL A 114 -5.95 -14.31 14.48
C VAL A 114 -5.56 -14.19 13.01
N SER A 115 -4.76 -13.17 12.67
CA SER A 115 -4.12 -13.09 11.36
C SER A 115 -2.89 -14.01 11.34
N ALA A 116 -2.85 -15.00 10.44
CA ALA A 116 -1.79 -15.99 10.34
C ALA A 116 -1.72 -16.61 8.94
N ASN A 117 -0.56 -17.11 8.52
CA ASN A 117 -0.34 -17.73 7.20
C ASN A 117 -0.75 -19.22 7.19
N GLY A 118 -1.75 -19.61 7.98
CA GLY A 118 -2.20 -20.99 8.13
C GLY A 118 -2.55 -21.38 9.56
N ARG A 119 -3.31 -22.47 9.70
CA ARG A 119 -3.73 -23.03 11.01
C ARG A 119 -2.55 -23.38 11.92
N HIS A 120 -1.41 -23.77 11.36
CA HIS A 120 -0.21 -24.08 12.15
C HIS A 120 0.33 -22.85 12.89
N GLU A 121 0.40 -21.70 12.22
CA GLU A 121 0.82 -20.45 12.83
C GLU A 121 -0.21 -19.93 13.84
N VAL A 122 -1.52 -20.10 13.56
CA VAL A 122 -2.58 -19.83 14.54
C VAL A 122 -2.32 -20.61 15.83
N MET A 123 -2.11 -21.92 15.73
CA MET A 123 -1.85 -22.77 16.89
C MET A 123 -0.57 -22.37 17.64
N LYS A 124 0.51 -22.03 16.92
CA LYS A 124 1.74 -21.52 17.54
C LYS A 124 1.49 -20.27 18.38
N ARG A 125 0.75 -19.29 17.85
CA ARG A 125 0.40 -18.06 18.58
C ARG A 125 -0.52 -18.32 19.77
N LEU A 126 -1.42 -19.30 19.68
CA LEU A 126 -2.26 -19.71 20.80
C LEU A 126 -1.44 -20.34 21.91
N LEU A 127 -0.47 -21.22 21.58
CA LEU A 127 0.42 -21.86 22.54
C LEU A 127 1.26 -20.85 23.33
N GLU A 128 1.63 -19.73 22.72
CA GLU A 128 2.35 -18.65 23.40
C GLU A 128 1.46 -17.85 24.37
N LYS A 129 0.13 -17.85 24.18
CA LYS A 129 -0.81 -17.00 24.92
C LYS A 129 -1.71 -17.74 25.90
N LEU A 130 -1.90 -19.05 25.71
CA LEU A 130 -2.87 -19.84 26.46
C LEU A 130 -2.18 -20.99 27.19
N ASP A 131 -2.67 -21.28 28.40
CA ASP A 131 -2.32 -22.51 29.09
C ASP A 131 -3.22 -23.65 28.61
N PHE A 132 -2.67 -24.52 27.76
CA PHE A 132 -3.38 -25.63 27.15
C PHE A 132 -3.79 -26.72 28.14
N ASN A 133 -3.27 -26.73 29.36
CA ASN A 133 -3.73 -27.67 30.40
C ASN A 133 -5.20 -27.45 30.78
N TYR A 134 -5.75 -26.25 30.51
CA TYR A 134 -7.13 -25.90 30.81
C TYR A 134 -8.03 -25.81 29.57
N VAL A 135 -7.50 -26.13 28.39
CA VAL A 135 -8.23 -26.06 27.11
C VAL A 135 -8.82 -27.41 26.77
N ALA A 136 -10.14 -27.46 26.61
CA ALA A 136 -10.88 -28.65 26.21
C ALA A 136 -10.96 -28.79 24.69
N GLU A 137 -11.18 -27.67 23.98
CA GLU A 137 -11.38 -27.65 22.54
C GLU A 137 -10.91 -26.32 21.95
N VAL A 138 -10.33 -26.38 20.74
CA VAL A 138 -10.03 -25.23 19.91
C VAL A 138 -10.65 -25.44 18.53
N SER A 139 -11.62 -24.62 18.18
CA SER A 139 -12.22 -24.58 16.84
C SER A 139 -11.57 -23.45 16.04
N ILE A 140 -11.04 -23.75 14.85
CA ILE A 140 -10.37 -22.78 13.99
C ILE A 140 -11.08 -22.77 12.63
N GLY A 141 -11.72 -21.65 12.30
CA GLY A 141 -12.31 -21.38 11.00
C GLY A 141 -11.55 -20.28 10.29
N GLU A 142 -11.20 -20.48 9.03
CA GLU A 142 -10.68 -19.39 8.19
C GLU A 142 -11.83 -18.45 7.83
N ILE A 143 -11.58 -17.15 7.90
CA ILE A 143 -12.54 -16.12 7.52
C ILE A 143 -12.33 -15.86 6.04
N LEU A 144 -13.21 -16.42 5.22
CA LEU A 144 -13.24 -16.16 3.79
C LEU A 144 -13.95 -14.84 3.51
N VAL A 145 -13.40 -14.06 2.58
CA VAL A 145 -13.93 -12.74 2.20
C VAL A 145 -14.99 -12.86 1.10
N LYS A 146 -14.95 -13.96 0.34
CA LYS A 146 -15.93 -14.26 -0.72
C LYS A 146 -16.98 -15.22 -0.18
N GLU A 147 -18.22 -15.04 -0.62
CA GLU A 147 -19.28 -16.01 -0.36
C GLU A 147 -18.98 -17.32 -1.10
N ASP A 148 -19.24 -18.44 -0.42
CA ASP A 148 -19.20 -19.75 -1.04
C ASP A 148 -20.39 -19.90 -2.02
N GLU A 149 -20.13 -20.43 -3.20
CA GLU A 149 -21.19 -20.83 -4.14
C GLU A 149 -21.68 -22.24 -3.74
N PHE A 150 -22.89 -22.33 -3.19
CA PHE A 150 -23.53 -23.58 -2.76
C PHE A 150 -24.59 -24.07 -3.74
#